data_AF-A0A6V7LFN9-F1
#
_entry.id   AF-A0A6V7LFN9-F1
#
_cell.length_a   1.000
_cell.length_b   1.000
_cell.length_c   1.000
_cell.angle_alpha   90.00
_cell.angle_beta   90.00
_cell.angle_gamma   90.00
#
_symmetry.space_group_name_H-M   'P 1'
#
loop_
_entity.id
_entity.type
_entity.pdbx_description
1 polymer ?
#
loop_
_entity_poly.entity_id
_entity_poly.type
_entity_poly.pdbx_seq_one_letter_code
_entity_poly.pdbx_strand_id
1 'polypeptide(L)' 'SELFLDSVYFSNWLGKKRHSFRTSVMIILTQKALDITIVKFILVSMDMFVTVLNYLQTD' A
#
# COMPACT_ATOMS: atom_id res chain seq x y z
N SER A 1 -0.61 -0.72 1.17
CA SER A 1 0.74 -1.30 1.19
C SER A 1 0.80 -2.45 0.21
N GLU A 2 1.98 -2.82 -0.26
CA GLU A 2 2.16 -3.93 -1.22
C GLU A 2 1.61 -5.26 -0.69
N LEU A 3 1.88 -5.58 0.59
CA LEU A 3 1.35 -6.78 1.26
C LEU A 3 -0.18 -6.87 1.23
N PHE A 4 -0.87 -5.73 1.31
CA PHE A 4 -2.32 -5.70 1.18
C PHE A 4 -2.76 -6.04 -0.25
N LEU A 5 -2.10 -5.49 -1.27
CA LEU A 5 -2.40 -5.79 -2.66
C LEU A 5 -2.13 -7.26 -2.99
N ASP A 6 -1.03 -7.84 -2.47
CA ASP A 6 -0.75 -9.27 -2.60
C ASP A 6 -1.84 -10.13 -1.98
N SER A 7 -2.27 -9.80 -0.75
CA SER A 7 -3.34 -10.54 -0.08
C SER A 7 -4.67 -10.49 -0.84
N VAL A 8 -4.96 -9.35 -1.49
CA VAL A 8 -6.15 -9.16 -2.33
C VAL A 8 -6.02 -9.98 -3.62
N TYR A 9 -4.84 -9.98 -4.25
CA TYR A 9 -4.56 -10.76 -5.47
C TYR A 9 -4.72 -12.26 -5.24
N PHE A 10 -4.19 -12.79 -4.13
CA PHE A 10 -4.27 -14.20 -3.76
C PHE A 10 -5.63 -14.64 -3.20
N SER A 11 -6.58 -13.72 -3.01
CA SER A 11 -7.92 -14.06 -2.55
C SER A 11 -8.68 -14.91 -3.59
N ASN A 12 -9.72 -15.64 -3.18
CA ASN A 12 -10.50 -16.47 -4.11
C ASN A 12 -11.56 -15.64 -4.87
N TRP A 13 -11.12 -14.72 -5.73
CA TRP A 13 -12.01 -13.77 -6.43
C TRP A 13 -12.42 -14.20 -7.84
N LEU A 14 -11.79 -15.23 -8.42
CA LEU A 14 -12.04 -15.71 -9.79
C LEU A 14 -13.24 -16.67 -9.94
N GLY A 15 -14.02 -16.89 -8.88
CA GLY A 15 -15.18 -17.79 -8.92
C GLY A 15 -16.29 -17.33 -9.88
N LYS A 16 -16.93 -18.27 -10.59
CA LYS A 16 -17.95 -18.05 -11.64
C LYS A 16 -19.17 -17.19 -11.25
N LYS A 17 -19.43 -16.95 -9.95
CA LYS A 17 -20.57 -16.17 -9.45
C LYS A 17 -20.17 -14.89 -8.71
N ARG A 18 -18.92 -14.44 -8.83
CA ARG A 18 -18.34 -13.35 -8.03
C ARG A 18 -18.03 -12.09 -8.84
N HIS A 19 -18.86 -11.77 -9.84
CA HIS A 19 -18.63 -10.63 -10.74
C HIS A 19 -18.43 -9.29 -10.01
N SER A 20 -19.29 -8.97 -9.04
CA SER A 20 -19.16 -7.72 -8.26
C SER A 20 -17.86 -7.70 -7.45
N PHE A 21 -17.50 -8.82 -6.83
CA PHE A 21 -16.24 -8.94 -6.08
C PHE A 21 -15.01 -8.85 -7.01
N ARG A 22 -15.11 -9.37 -8.24
CA ARG A 22 -14.06 -9.27 -9.26
C ARG A 22 -13.76 -7.83 -9.65
N THR A 23 -14.81 -7.03 -9.84
CA THR A 23 -14.69 -5.60 -10.11
C THR A 23 -14.02 -4.86 -8.95
N SER A 24 -14.42 -5.14 -7.70
CA SER A 24 -13.80 -4.55 -6.52
C SER A 24 -12.31 -4.87 -6.41
N VAL A 25 -11.92 -6.13 -6.66
CA VAL A 25 -10.51 -6.55 -6.64
C VAL A 25 -9.70 -5.83 -7.73
N MET A 26 -10.23 -5.73 -8.95
CA MET A 26 -9.55 -4.98 -10.01
C MET A 26 -9.37 -3.50 -9.67
N ILE A 27 -10.38 -2.86 -9.06
CA ILE A 27 -10.27 -1.46 -8.62
C ILE A 27 -9.17 -1.33 -7.57
N ILE A 28 -9.13 -2.21 -6.57
CA ILE A 28 -8.11 -2.18 -5.52
C ILE A 28 -6.70 -2.37 -6.09
N LEU A 29 -6.51 -3.32 -7.02
CA LEU A 29 -5.21 -3.63 -7.61
C LEU A 29 -4.69 -2.57 -8.60
N THR A 30 -5.59 -1.78 -9.20
CA THR A 30 -5.22 -0.72 -10.16
C THR A 30 -5.03 0.64 -9.51
N GLN A 31 -5.44 0.81 -8.25
CA GLN A 31 -5.21 2.04 -7.51
C GLN A 31 -3.72 2.20 -7.16
N LYS A 32 -3.19 3.42 -7.39
CA LYS A 32 -1.88 3.81 -6.89
C LYS A 32 -1.86 3.68 -5.37
N ALA A 33 -0.76 3.17 -4.80
CA ALA A 33 -0.59 3.07 -3.36
C ALA A 33 -0.92 4.41 -2.68
N LEU A 34 -1.70 4.34 -1.60
CA LEU A 34 -2.12 5.52 -0.85
C LEU A 34 -0.89 6.10 -0.12
N ASP A 35 -0.28 7.12 -0.70
CA ASP A 35 0.88 7.81 -0.15
C ASP A 35 0.42 8.91 0.82
N ILE A 36 0.69 8.74 2.11
CA ILE A 36 0.46 9.79 3.11
C ILE A 36 1.60 10.80 2.98
N THR A 37 1.30 11.95 2.38
CA THR A 37 2.27 13.03 2.22
C THR A 37 2.01 14.09 3.29
N ILE A 38 2.94 14.27 4.23
CA ILE A 38 2.88 15.38 5.18
C ILE A 38 3.54 16.59 4.53
N VAL A 39 2.79 17.69 4.43
CA VAL A 39 3.25 19.01 3.94
C VAL A 39 4.02 18.90 2.62
N LYS A 40 3.54 18.08 1.65
CA LYS A 40 4.06 17.94 0.27
C LYS A 40 5.52 17.50 0.08
N PHE A 41 6.36 17.46 1.11
CA PHE A 41 7.80 17.18 1.01
C PHE A 41 8.19 15.82 1.57
N ILE A 42 7.38 15.26 2.47
CA ILE A 42 7.76 14.06 3.21
C ILE A 42 6.73 12.97 2.93
N LEU A 43 7.16 11.96 2.17
CA LEU A 43 6.48 10.68 2.09
C LEU A 43 6.66 9.99 3.45
N VAL A 44 5.57 9.77 4.17
CA VAL A 44 5.62 9.04 5.44
C VAL A 44 5.80 7.55 5.12
N SER A 45 7.05 7.08 5.21
CA SER A 45 7.41 5.67 5.08
C SER A 45 8.22 5.19 6.29
N MET A 46 8.35 3.87 6.44
CA MET A 46 9.25 3.31 7.45
C MET A 46 10.71 3.74 7.21
N ASP A 47 11.09 3.99 5.95
CA ASP A 47 12.42 4.50 5.62
C ASP A 47 12.67 5.90 6.18
N MET A 48 11.63 6.75 6.24
CA MET A 48 11.71 8.06 6.91
C MET A 48 12.01 7.87 8.40
N PHE A 49 11.33 6.92 9.07
CA PHE A 49 11.56 6.63 10.48
C PHE A 49 12.99 6.15 10.74
N VAL A 50 13.50 5.25 9.89
CA VAL A 50 14.89 4.76 9.95
C VAL A 50 15.88 5.90 9.69
N THR A 51 15.61 6.77 8.72
CA THR A 51 16.48 7.91 8.39
C THR A 51 16.58 8.90 9.55
N VAL A 52 15.45 9.24 10.19
CA VAL A 52 15.42 10.13 11.36
C VAL A 52 16.14 9.51 12.55
N LEU A 53 15.94 8.21 12.82
CA LEU A 53 16.65 7.51 13.89
C LEU A 53 18.16 7.52 13.68
N ASN A 54 18.64 7.23 12.46
CA ASN A 54 20.06 7.23 12.16
C ASN A 54 20.67 8.63 12.27
N TYR A 55 19.96 9.67 11.82
CA TYR A 55 20.40 11.05 11.98
C TYR A 55 20.59 11.41 13.46
N LEU A 56 19.58 11.11 14.30
CA LEU A 56 19.62 11.38 15.74
C LEU A 56 20.66 10.55 16.52
N GLN A 57 21.13 9.43 15.96
CA GLN A 57 22.14 8.59 16.59
C GLN A 57 23.58 8.96 16.19
N THR A 58 23.74 9.87 15.23
CA THR A 58 25.05 10.35 14.75
C THR A 58 25.44 11.72 15.34
N ASP A 59 24.52 12.40 16.03
CA ASP A 59 24.75 13.59 16.88
C ASP A 59 25.00 13.19 18.34
#